data_AF-M7B415-F1
#
_entry.id   AF-M7B415-F1
#
_cell.length_a   1.000
_cell.length_b   1.000
_cell.length_c   1.000
_cell.angle_alpha   90.00
_cell.angle_beta   90.00
_cell.angle_gamma   90.00
#
_symmetry.space_group_name_H-M   'P 1'
#
loop_
_entity.id
_entity.type
_entity.pdbx_description
1 polymer ?
#
loop_
_entity_poly.entity_id
_entity_poly.type
_entity_poly.pdbx_seq_one_letter_code
_entity_poly.pdbx_strand_id
1 'polypeptide(L)'
;MPTFQFLPFSALLGTLGFLCVVFTGFWSHHWRGGFAWDGSAKMFNWHPVFMVTGMLVLYGAAVLVYRVPSSWVGQKLPWKLLHAALTLTAFVLVVLGLVAVFGFHNATGTPNMYSLHSWLGLTAVLFFSCQWLMGFAAFLLPWSPAWLRIIYKPIHVFFGSTILALAMAASISGINEKLFFSLTNKTVPYARLPPEAWFANFLGMLILVFGLLVLWALATPAWKRPESESLEARQPLLH
;
A
#
# COMPACT_ATOMS: atom_id res chain seq x y z
N MET A 1 -10.16 -24.48 13.61
CA MET A 1 -8.79 -24.67 13.08
C MET A 1 -8.34 -23.66 11.99
N PRO A 2 -9.15 -22.72 11.44
CA PRO A 2 -8.63 -21.63 10.57
C PRO A 2 -7.81 -20.55 11.32
N THR A 3 -8.13 -20.31 12.58
CA THR A 3 -7.53 -19.27 13.44
C THR A 3 -6.05 -19.47 13.70
N PHE A 4 -5.64 -20.71 14.00
CA PHE A 4 -4.23 -21.05 14.25
C PHE A 4 -3.33 -20.91 13.02
N GLN A 5 -3.89 -20.97 11.81
CA GLN A 5 -3.13 -20.81 10.57
C GLN A 5 -2.95 -19.34 10.18
N PHE A 6 -3.88 -18.45 10.56
CA PHE A 6 -3.80 -17.03 10.19
C PHE A 6 -2.68 -16.28 10.94
N LEU A 7 -2.46 -16.55 12.23
CA LEU A 7 -1.43 -15.87 13.01
C LEU A 7 0.01 -16.09 12.49
N PRO A 8 0.49 -17.33 12.26
CA PRO A 8 1.81 -17.55 11.68
C PRO A 8 1.90 -16.98 10.26
N PHE A 9 0.82 -17.05 9.49
CA PHE A 9 0.75 -16.43 8.17
C PHE A 9 0.86 -14.89 8.23
N SER A 10 0.21 -14.26 9.19
CA SER A 10 0.32 -12.82 9.45
C SER A 10 1.74 -12.43 9.89
N ALA A 11 2.43 -13.27 10.67
CA ALA A 11 3.82 -13.05 11.06
C ALA A 11 4.77 -13.15 9.86
N LEU A 12 4.53 -14.10 8.95
CA LEU A 12 5.24 -14.19 7.68
C LEU A 12 5.03 -12.92 6.84
N LEU A 13 3.78 -12.48 6.67
CA LEU A 13 3.47 -11.23 5.95
C LEU A 13 4.15 -10.01 6.59
N GLY A 14 4.14 -9.91 7.92
CA GLY A 14 4.83 -8.85 8.65
C GLY A 14 6.33 -8.85 8.39
N THR A 15 6.95 -10.04 8.36
CA THR A 15 8.38 -10.20 8.04
C THR A 15 8.68 -9.78 6.61
N LEU A 16 7.90 -10.25 5.63
CA LEU A 16 8.07 -9.89 4.22
C LEU A 16 7.87 -8.39 3.99
N GLY A 17 6.84 -7.79 4.60
CA GLY A 17 6.60 -6.35 4.52
C GLY A 17 7.74 -5.54 5.14
N PHE A 18 8.25 -5.96 6.30
CA PHE A 18 9.43 -5.35 6.91
C PHE A 18 10.65 -5.41 5.97
N LEU A 19 10.91 -6.57 5.36
CA LEU A 19 11.98 -6.72 4.39
C LEU A 19 11.80 -5.80 3.17
N CYS A 20 10.58 -5.63 2.64
CA CYS A 20 10.32 -4.67 1.56
C CYS A 20 10.75 -3.25 1.93
N VAL A 21 10.41 -2.77 3.13
CA VAL A 21 10.77 -1.41 3.58
C VAL A 21 12.28 -1.29 3.76
N VAL A 22 12.89 -2.24 4.47
CA VAL A 22 14.33 -2.24 4.74
C VAL A 22 15.12 -2.29 3.44
N PHE A 23 14.74 -3.16 2.50
CA PHE A 23 15.44 -3.30 1.23
C PHE A 23 15.28 -2.07 0.36
N THR A 24 14.09 -1.44 0.34
CA THR A 24 13.88 -0.18 -0.38
C THR A 24 14.74 0.95 0.21
N GLY A 25 14.76 1.07 1.54
CA GLY A 25 15.57 2.07 2.24
C GLY A 25 17.07 1.83 2.04
N PHE A 26 17.52 0.58 2.14
CA PHE A 26 18.90 0.19 1.88
C PHE A 26 19.30 0.46 0.43
N TRP A 27 18.45 0.14 -0.55
CA TRP A 27 18.72 0.42 -1.95
C TRP A 27 18.91 1.92 -2.20
N SER A 28 17.97 2.73 -1.70
CA SER A 28 18.03 4.19 -1.76
C SER A 28 19.27 4.76 -1.05
N HIS A 29 19.68 4.18 0.07
CA HIS A 29 20.87 4.65 0.78
C HIS A 29 22.17 4.26 0.07
N HIS A 30 22.36 2.96 -0.15
CA HIS A 30 23.62 2.38 -0.60
C HIS A 30 23.94 2.75 -2.05
N TRP A 31 22.97 2.68 -2.96
CA TRP A 31 23.19 2.94 -4.39
C TRP A 31 22.72 4.31 -4.86
N ARG A 32 21.81 4.99 -4.15
CA ARG A 32 21.25 6.29 -4.59
C ARG A 32 21.72 7.49 -3.78
N GLY A 33 22.70 7.30 -2.89
CA GLY A 33 23.38 8.39 -2.18
C GLY A 33 22.62 8.94 -0.98
N GLY A 34 21.64 8.20 -0.45
CA GLY A 34 20.93 8.56 0.77
C GLY A 34 19.74 9.49 0.57
N PHE A 35 19.41 10.25 1.60
CA PHE A 35 18.17 11.01 1.70
C PHE A 35 18.45 12.48 2.02
N ALA A 36 17.67 13.37 1.43
CA ALA A 36 17.64 14.80 1.74
C ALA A 36 16.25 15.36 1.39
N TRP A 37 15.95 16.60 1.77
CA TRP A 37 14.69 17.26 1.41
C TRP A 37 14.98 18.65 0.80
N ASP A 38 15.67 18.64 -0.34
CA ASP A 38 16.35 19.81 -0.92
C ASP A 38 16.17 19.96 -2.44
N GLY A 39 15.27 19.18 -3.06
CA GLY A 39 15.07 19.15 -4.50
C GLY A 39 16.12 18.34 -5.27
N SER A 40 17.16 17.81 -4.63
CA SER A 40 18.17 16.97 -5.27
C SER A 40 17.65 15.56 -5.56
N ALA A 41 18.47 14.73 -6.25
CA ALA A 41 18.17 13.32 -6.43
C ALA A 41 17.98 12.54 -5.12
N LYS A 42 18.51 13.05 -3.99
CA LYS A 42 18.29 12.45 -2.66
C LYS A 42 16.87 12.72 -2.13
N MET A 43 16.21 13.78 -2.58
CA MET A 43 14.79 14.01 -2.30
C MET A 43 13.92 12.96 -2.99
N PHE A 44 14.22 12.63 -4.26
CA PHE A 44 13.52 11.56 -4.97
C PHE A 44 13.57 10.22 -4.22
N ASN A 45 14.67 9.91 -3.52
CA ASN A 45 14.83 8.62 -2.84
C ASN A 45 13.80 8.36 -1.73
N TRP A 46 13.14 9.42 -1.21
CA TRP A 46 11.99 9.28 -0.31
C TRP A 46 10.75 8.71 -1.00
N HIS A 47 10.58 8.94 -2.31
CA HIS A 47 9.44 8.45 -3.07
C HIS A 47 9.26 6.92 -2.96
N PRO A 48 10.22 6.07 -3.39
CA PRO A 48 10.05 4.63 -3.29
C PRO A 48 9.87 4.14 -1.85
N VAL A 49 10.58 4.74 -0.88
CA VAL A 49 10.46 4.35 0.54
C VAL A 49 9.05 4.62 1.08
N PHE A 50 8.51 5.81 0.83
CA PHE A 50 7.15 6.15 1.27
C PHE A 50 6.08 5.38 0.51
N MET A 51 6.25 5.13 -0.79
CA MET A 51 5.30 4.33 -1.56
C MET A 51 5.25 2.88 -1.07
N VAL A 52 6.41 2.23 -0.86
CA VAL A 52 6.45 0.85 -0.34
C VAL A 52 5.91 0.77 1.09
N THR A 53 6.29 1.71 1.96
CA THR A 53 5.82 1.72 3.35
C THR A 53 4.31 1.97 3.42
N GLY A 54 3.81 2.99 2.73
CA GLY A 54 2.41 3.39 2.75
C GLY A 54 1.50 2.44 1.97
N MET A 55 1.70 2.36 0.65
CA MET A 55 0.75 1.70 -0.27
C MET A 55 0.84 0.18 -0.31
N LEU A 56 1.96 -0.40 0.13
CA LEU A 56 2.12 -1.84 0.20
C LEU A 56 1.99 -2.33 1.64
N VAL A 57 2.87 -1.88 2.54
CA VAL A 57 2.98 -2.51 3.87
C VAL A 57 1.86 -2.06 4.81
N LEU A 58 1.71 -0.76 5.04
CA LEU A 58 0.65 -0.24 5.93
C LEU A 58 -0.74 -0.49 5.34
N TYR A 59 -0.91 -0.25 4.03
CA TYR A 59 -2.18 -0.53 3.36
C TYR A 59 -2.50 -2.04 3.33
N GLY A 60 -1.50 -2.89 3.06
CA GLY A 60 -1.64 -4.35 3.11
C GLY A 60 -2.05 -4.85 4.50
N ALA A 61 -1.48 -4.29 5.56
CA ALA A 61 -1.91 -4.57 6.92
C ALA A 61 -3.36 -4.09 7.14
N ALA A 62 -3.70 -2.87 6.70
CA ALA A 62 -5.02 -2.28 6.85
C ALA A 62 -6.15 -3.12 6.20
N VAL A 63 -5.93 -3.66 5.00
CA VAL A 63 -6.93 -4.50 4.30
C VAL A 63 -7.15 -5.84 4.99
N LEU A 64 -6.19 -6.32 5.80
CA LEU A 64 -6.28 -7.57 6.54
C LEU A 64 -6.69 -7.41 8.02
N VAL A 65 -6.91 -6.20 8.52
CA VAL A 65 -7.28 -5.94 9.93
C VAL A 65 -8.48 -6.80 10.38
N TYR A 66 -9.50 -6.94 9.53
CA TYR A 66 -10.69 -7.74 9.83
C TYR A 66 -10.50 -9.26 9.63
N ARG A 67 -9.32 -9.70 9.20
CA ARG A 67 -8.96 -11.12 9.09
C ARG A 67 -8.30 -11.65 10.35
N VAL A 68 -7.79 -10.75 11.19
CA VAL A 68 -7.20 -11.09 12.50
C VAL A 68 -8.28 -11.69 13.42
N PRO A 69 -8.07 -12.89 14.01
CA PRO A 69 -9.06 -13.57 14.84
C PRO A 69 -9.60 -12.74 16.01
N SER A 70 -8.77 -11.88 16.61
CA SER A 70 -9.20 -10.96 17.68
C SER A 70 -10.25 -9.96 17.22
N SER A 71 -10.38 -9.74 15.91
CA SER A 71 -11.42 -8.88 15.34
C SER A 71 -12.78 -9.56 15.20
N TRP A 72 -12.86 -10.89 15.38
CA TRP A 72 -14.07 -11.65 15.10
C TRP A 72 -15.11 -11.57 16.21
N VAL A 73 -14.66 -11.33 17.45
CA VAL A 73 -15.51 -11.25 18.63
C VAL A 73 -15.58 -9.80 19.14
N GLY A 74 -16.74 -9.38 19.64
CA GLY A 74 -16.93 -8.06 20.24
C GLY A 74 -17.16 -6.92 19.25
N GLN A 75 -17.01 -5.69 19.74
CA GLN A 75 -17.39 -4.47 19.04
C GLN A 75 -16.58 -4.26 17.75
N LYS A 76 -17.24 -3.77 16.69
CA LYS A 76 -16.58 -3.48 15.40
C LYS A 76 -15.80 -2.16 15.39
N LEU A 77 -16.16 -1.22 16.26
CA LEU A 77 -15.65 0.14 16.21
C LEU A 77 -14.12 0.25 16.37
N PRO A 78 -13.46 -0.44 17.32
CA PRO A 78 -11.99 -0.37 17.43
C PRO A 78 -11.27 -0.81 16.14
N TRP A 79 -11.77 -1.86 15.49
CA TRP A 79 -11.22 -2.38 14.24
C TRP A 79 -11.50 -1.46 13.04
N LYS A 80 -12.64 -0.76 13.04
CA LYS A 80 -12.93 0.33 12.08
C LYS A 80 -11.98 1.49 12.24
N LEU A 81 -11.73 1.92 13.48
CA LEU A 81 -10.79 2.99 13.78
C LEU A 81 -9.37 2.60 13.40
N LEU A 82 -8.93 1.37 13.71
CA LEU A 82 -7.62 0.88 13.32
C LEU A 82 -7.45 0.85 11.79
N HIS A 83 -8.43 0.31 11.06
CA HIS A 83 -8.41 0.33 9.59
C HIS A 83 -8.34 1.76 9.03
N ALA A 84 -9.16 2.68 9.55
CA ALA A 84 -9.17 4.08 9.12
C ALA A 84 -7.84 4.79 9.43
N ALA A 85 -7.24 4.54 10.60
CA ALA A 85 -5.97 5.13 11.02
C ALA A 85 -4.79 4.62 10.20
N LEU A 86 -4.71 3.30 9.94
CA LEU A 86 -3.66 2.71 9.11
C LEU A 86 -3.74 3.23 7.67
N THR A 87 -4.95 3.28 7.09
CA THR A 87 -5.14 3.81 5.73
C THR A 87 -4.89 5.32 5.64
N LEU A 88 -5.23 6.09 6.67
CA LEU A 88 -4.89 7.53 6.72
C LEU A 88 -3.38 7.73 6.82
N THR A 89 -2.69 6.95 7.65
CA THR A 89 -1.23 7.01 7.78
C THR A 89 -0.56 6.65 6.46
N ALA A 90 -1.02 5.60 5.79
CA ALA A 90 -0.57 5.25 4.45
C ALA A 90 -0.80 6.40 3.45
N PHE A 91 -1.97 7.04 3.48
CA PHE A 91 -2.29 8.18 2.62
C PHE A 91 -1.35 9.38 2.85
N VAL A 92 -1.04 9.71 4.11
CA VAL A 92 -0.07 10.78 4.43
C VAL A 92 1.31 10.46 3.86
N LEU A 93 1.80 9.22 4.00
CA LEU A 93 3.08 8.81 3.41
C LEU A 93 3.07 8.93 1.89
N VAL A 94 1.99 8.54 1.22
CA VAL A 94 1.84 8.70 -0.23
C VAL A 94 1.93 10.16 -0.65
N VAL A 95 1.23 11.05 0.06
CA VAL A 95 1.31 12.49 -0.23
C VAL A 95 2.75 12.98 -0.09
N LEU A 96 3.46 12.59 0.97
CA LEU A 96 4.88 12.94 1.14
C LEU A 96 5.76 12.37 0.01
N GLY A 97 5.52 11.13 -0.42
CA GLY A 97 6.23 10.52 -1.53
C GLY A 97 5.95 11.19 -2.88
N LEU A 98 4.73 11.69 -3.10
CA LEU A 98 4.39 12.49 -4.28
C LEU A 98 5.06 13.87 -4.23
N VAL A 99 5.00 14.55 -3.08
CA VAL A 99 5.70 15.84 -2.89
C VAL A 99 7.20 15.67 -3.17
N ALA A 100 7.80 14.57 -2.72
CA ALA A 100 9.20 14.26 -2.97
C ALA A 100 9.54 14.16 -4.47
N VAL A 101 8.78 13.38 -5.25
CA VAL A 101 9.06 13.20 -6.69
C VAL A 101 8.72 14.44 -7.52
N PHE A 102 7.58 15.10 -7.25
CA PHE A 102 7.22 16.33 -7.95
C PHE A 102 8.18 17.47 -7.62
N GLY A 103 8.60 17.60 -6.35
CA GLY A 103 9.59 18.58 -5.93
C GLY A 103 10.94 18.37 -6.62
N PHE A 104 11.42 17.12 -6.68
CA PHE A 104 12.61 16.76 -7.43
C PHE A 104 12.49 17.11 -8.92
N HIS A 105 11.42 16.65 -9.60
CA HIS A 105 11.24 16.90 -11.02
C HIS A 105 11.17 18.40 -11.35
N ASN A 106 10.46 19.18 -10.55
CA ASN A 106 10.35 20.62 -10.76
C ASN A 106 11.70 21.32 -10.55
N ALA A 107 12.49 20.90 -9.57
CA ALA A 107 13.82 21.44 -9.31
C ALA A 107 14.83 21.10 -10.42
N THR A 108 14.70 19.93 -11.06
CA THR A 108 15.62 19.48 -12.12
C THR A 108 15.09 19.69 -13.54
N GLY A 109 13.91 20.30 -13.71
CA GLY A 109 13.29 20.51 -15.01
C GLY A 109 12.83 19.22 -15.72
N THR A 110 12.60 18.14 -14.98
CA THR A 110 12.09 16.88 -15.52
C THR A 110 10.57 16.97 -15.73
N PRO A 111 10.03 16.57 -16.90
CA PRO A 111 8.58 16.60 -17.11
C PRO A 111 7.87 15.63 -16.15
N ASN A 112 6.70 16.05 -15.65
CA ASN A 112 5.86 15.20 -14.81
C ASN A 112 4.86 14.38 -15.64
N MET A 113 4.38 13.27 -15.09
CA MET A 113 3.24 12.50 -15.58
C MET A 113 3.32 11.96 -17.01
N TYR A 114 4.52 11.70 -17.55
CA TYR A 114 4.70 11.16 -18.90
C TYR A 114 4.85 9.62 -18.96
N SER A 115 5.17 8.97 -17.84
CA SER A 115 5.44 7.53 -17.81
C SER A 115 4.21 6.70 -17.42
N LEU A 116 4.14 5.46 -17.90
CA LEU A 116 3.05 4.53 -17.49
C LEU A 116 3.07 4.26 -15.99
N HIS A 117 4.25 4.22 -15.37
CA HIS A 117 4.41 4.15 -13.91
C HIS A 117 3.65 5.30 -13.23
N SER A 118 3.85 6.54 -13.70
CA SER A 118 3.19 7.71 -13.13
C SER A 118 1.67 7.67 -13.30
N TRP A 119 1.17 7.15 -14.43
CA TRP A 119 -0.29 7.02 -14.67
C TRP A 119 -0.90 5.97 -13.75
N LEU A 120 -0.29 4.78 -13.64
CA LEU A 120 -0.73 3.74 -12.70
C LEU A 120 -0.72 4.24 -11.26
N GLY A 121 0.36 4.94 -10.86
CA GLY A 121 0.51 5.53 -9.54
C GLY A 121 -0.58 6.55 -9.24
N LEU A 122 -0.81 7.53 -10.12
CA LEU A 122 -1.84 8.54 -9.91
C LEU A 122 -3.25 7.93 -9.88
N THR A 123 -3.56 6.97 -10.76
CA THR A 123 -4.85 6.25 -10.70
C THR A 123 -5.03 5.56 -9.35
N ALA A 124 -3.99 4.89 -8.82
CA ALA A 124 -4.05 4.26 -7.51
C ALA A 124 -4.32 5.29 -6.40
N VAL A 125 -3.65 6.44 -6.42
CA VAL A 125 -3.82 7.49 -5.40
C VAL A 125 -5.20 8.13 -5.47
N LEU A 126 -5.73 8.38 -6.67
CA LEU A 126 -7.10 8.91 -6.86
C LEU A 126 -8.14 7.92 -6.32
N PHE A 127 -8.04 6.64 -6.67
CA PHE A 127 -8.92 5.61 -6.11
C PHE A 127 -8.77 5.47 -4.60
N PHE A 128 -7.55 5.55 -4.06
CA PHE A 128 -7.32 5.53 -2.61
C PHE A 128 -8.03 6.71 -1.94
N SER A 129 -7.85 7.92 -2.46
CA SER A 129 -8.45 9.16 -1.92
C SER A 129 -9.98 9.03 -1.85
N CYS A 130 -10.58 8.61 -2.96
CA CYS A 130 -12.01 8.36 -3.05
C CYS A 130 -12.47 7.27 -2.09
N GLN A 131 -11.74 6.15 -1.99
CA GLN A 131 -12.05 5.05 -1.08
C GLN A 131 -11.95 5.45 0.39
N TRP A 132 -10.97 6.26 0.78
CA TRP A 132 -10.82 6.71 2.15
C TRP A 132 -11.97 7.63 2.56
N LEU A 133 -12.29 8.63 1.74
CA LEU A 133 -13.37 9.59 2.01
C LEU A 133 -14.74 8.89 2.06
N MET A 134 -15.06 8.08 1.05
CA MET A 134 -16.33 7.36 1.01
C MET A 134 -16.42 6.28 2.10
N GLY A 135 -15.33 5.57 2.38
CA GLY A 135 -15.27 4.57 3.46
C GLY A 135 -15.49 5.19 4.83
N PHE A 136 -14.86 6.34 5.10
CA PHE A 136 -15.06 7.12 6.32
C PHE A 136 -16.52 7.56 6.46
N ALA A 137 -17.08 8.18 5.43
CA ALA A 137 -18.46 8.68 5.44
C ALA A 137 -19.51 7.56 5.56
N ALA A 138 -19.30 6.42 4.90
CA ALA A 138 -20.26 5.32 4.87
C ALA A 138 -20.16 4.40 6.10
N PHE A 139 -18.95 4.04 6.53
CA PHE A 139 -18.75 2.97 7.51
C PHE A 139 -18.34 3.42 8.91
N LEU A 140 -17.81 4.64 9.07
CA LEU A 140 -17.37 5.15 10.38
C LEU A 140 -18.37 6.14 10.98
N LEU A 141 -18.93 7.04 10.15
CA LEU A 141 -19.90 8.04 10.63
C LEU A 141 -21.30 7.44 10.84
N PRO A 142 -22.07 7.96 11.82
CA PRO A 142 -23.33 7.33 12.22
C PRO A 142 -24.46 7.57 11.22
N TRP A 143 -24.37 8.63 10.41
CA TRP A 143 -25.45 9.12 9.54
C TRP A 143 -25.75 8.27 8.30
N SER A 144 -24.87 7.35 7.91
CA SER A 144 -25.06 6.58 6.67
C SER A 144 -26.15 5.52 6.86
N PRO A 145 -27.20 5.50 6.02
CA PRO A 145 -28.28 4.53 6.17
C PRO A 145 -27.81 3.11 5.85
N ALA A 146 -28.45 2.12 6.47
CA ALA A 146 -28.04 0.71 6.36
C ALA A 146 -28.05 0.18 4.91
N TRP A 147 -29.05 0.56 4.11
CA TRP A 147 -29.17 0.13 2.72
C TRP A 147 -27.97 0.59 1.86
N LEU A 148 -27.47 1.82 2.09
CA LEU A 148 -26.33 2.36 1.38
C LEU A 148 -25.05 1.59 1.74
N ARG A 149 -24.86 1.29 3.03
CA ARG A 149 -23.72 0.48 3.51
C ARG A 149 -23.72 -0.92 2.89
N ILE A 150 -24.89 -1.54 2.72
CA ILE A 150 -25.04 -2.87 2.11
C ILE A 150 -24.62 -2.85 0.64
N ILE A 151 -25.09 -1.87 -0.13
CA ILE A 151 -24.76 -1.74 -1.56
C ILE A 151 -23.29 -1.34 -1.75
N TYR A 152 -22.77 -0.45 -0.91
CA TYR A 152 -21.43 0.09 -1.06
C TYR A 152 -20.32 -0.87 -0.60
N LYS A 153 -20.57 -1.72 0.41
CA LYS A 153 -19.59 -2.68 0.94
C LYS A 153 -18.89 -3.55 -0.12
N PRO A 154 -19.58 -4.22 -1.07
CA PRO A 154 -18.89 -4.99 -2.12
C PRO A 154 -18.03 -4.10 -3.03
N ILE A 155 -18.47 -2.89 -3.35
CA ILE A 155 -17.72 -1.91 -4.16
C ILE A 155 -16.44 -1.47 -3.41
N HIS A 156 -16.56 -1.16 -2.12
CA HIS A 156 -15.45 -0.80 -1.25
C HIS A 156 -14.38 -1.92 -1.19
N VAL A 157 -14.81 -3.18 -1.02
CA VAL A 157 -13.89 -4.33 -0.99
C VAL A 157 -13.22 -4.55 -2.35
N PHE A 158 -13.96 -4.49 -3.45
CA PHE A 158 -13.41 -4.65 -4.80
C PHE A 158 -12.32 -3.61 -5.08
N PHE A 159 -12.65 -2.32 -4.98
CA PHE A 159 -11.69 -1.26 -5.25
C PHE A 159 -10.54 -1.25 -4.24
N GLY A 160 -10.75 -1.66 -2.99
CA GLY A 160 -9.67 -1.84 -2.03
C GLY A 160 -8.62 -2.85 -2.50
N SER A 161 -9.05 -3.98 -3.07
CA SER A 161 -8.14 -4.96 -3.68
C SER A 161 -7.49 -4.44 -4.97
N THR A 162 -8.24 -3.71 -5.80
CA THR A 162 -7.74 -3.10 -7.04
C THR A 162 -6.64 -2.06 -6.77
N ILE A 163 -6.78 -1.23 -5.74
CA ILE A 163 -5.77 -0.24 -5.35
C ILE A 163 -4.45 -0.94 -4.97
N LEU A 164 -4.51 -2.04 -4.22
CA LEU A 164 -3.31 -2.80 -3.87
C LEU A 164 -2.62 -3.38 -5.12
N ALA A 165 -3.39 -3.92 -6.06
CA ALA A 165 -2.86 -4.42 -7.34
C ALA A 165 -2.21 -3.30 -8.18
N LEU A 166 -2.86 -2.13 -8.26
CA LEU A 166 -2.29 -0.96 -8.92
C LEU A 166 -1.02 -0.47 -8.24
N ALA A 167 -0.98 -0.47 -6.90
CA ALA A 167 0.21 -0.09 -6.13
C ALA A 167 1.39 -1.05 -6.37
N MET A 168 1.14 -2.35 -6.47
CA MET A 168 2.15 -3.34 -6.85
C MET A 168 2.67 -3.07 -8.27
N ALA A 169 1.78 -2.91 -9.24
CA ALA A 169 2.15 -2.64 -10.63
C ALA A 169 2.95 -1.32 -10.76
N ALA A 170 2.52 -0.27 -10.07
CA ALA A 170 3.22 1.00 -10.00
C ALA A 170 4.61 0.83 -9.34
N SER A 171 4.71 0.11 -8.24
CA SER A 171 6.01 -0.09 -7.54
C SER A 171 7.02 -0.86 -8.41
N ILE A 172 6.59 -1.94 -9.05
CA ILE A 172 7.44 -2.76 -9.92
C ILE A 172 7.87 -1.96 -11.16
N SER A 173 6.94 -1.27 -11.81
CA SER A 173 7.27 -0.41 -12.96
C SER A 173 8.19 0.76 -12.57
N GLY A 174 8.01 1.35 -11.38
CA GLY A 174 8.86 2.42 -10.87
C GLY A 174 10.28 1.97 -10.53
N ILE A 175 10.44 0.75 -10.00
CA ILE A 175 11.77 0.13 -9.82
C ILE A 175 12.47 -0.02 -11.18
N ASN A 176 11.79 -0.59 -12.17
CA ASN A 176 12.35 -0.76 -13.51
C ASN A 176 12.73 0.59 -14.15
N GLU A 177 11.83 1.57 -14.10
CA GLU A 177 12.09 2.92 -14.62
C GLU A 177 13.32 3.54 -13.97
N LYS A 178 13.43 3.44 -12.63
CA LYS A 178 14.59 3.97 -11.91
C LYS A 178 15.89 3.25 -12.26
N LEU A 179 15.86 1.92 -12.44
CA LEU A 179 17.03 1.15 -12.85
C LEU A 179 17.47 1.53 -14.26
N PHE A 180 16.55 1.64 -15.22
CA PHE A 180 16.87 2.01 -16.60
C PHE A 180 17.45 3.43 -16.71
N PHE A 181 16.97 4.36 -15.88
CA PHE A 181 17.54 5.72 -15.86
C PHE A 181 18.92 5.78 -15.19
N SER A 182 19.21 4.89 -14.25
CA SER A 182 20.45 4.96 -13.47
C SER A 182 21.57 4.06 -14.04
N LEU A 183 21.21 2.94 -14.65
CA LEU A 183 22.11 1.89 -15.14
C LEU A 183 22.15 1.90 -16.68
N THR A 184 22.89 2.85 -17.22
CA THR A 184 22.95 3.17 -18.65
C THR A 184 24.31 2.79 -19.24
N ASN A 185 24.50 2.99 -20.56
CA ASN A 185 25.80 2.83 -21.22
C ASN A 185 26.87 3.81 -20.72
N LYS A 186 26.47 4.92 -20.07
CA LYS A 186 27.41 5.87 -19.46
C LYS A 186 27.87 5.42 -18.07
N THR A 187 27.14 4.52 -17.43
CA THR A 187 27.48 3.93 -16.13
C THR A 187 27.78 2.43 -16.33
N VAL A 188 27.15 1.54 -15.56
CA VAL A 188 27.16 0.11 -15.84
C VAL A 188 25.79 -0.25 -16.42
N PRO A 189 25.71 -0.76 -17.66
CA PRO A 189 24.44 -1.08 -18.29
C PRO A 189 23.61 -2.07 -17.49
N TYR A 190 22.31 -1.81 -17.31
CA TYR A 190 21.38 -2.72 -16.64
C TYR A 190 21.44 -4.15 -17.17
N ALA A 191 21.59 -4.33 -18.49
CA ALA A 191 21.65 -5.63 -19.16
C ALA A 191 22.83 -6.50 -18.71
N ARG A 192 23.88 -5.92 -18.10
CA ARG A 192 24.99 -6.68 -17.51
C ARG A 192 24.69 -7.17 -16.09
N LEU A 193 23.49 -6.89 -15.58
CA LEU A 193 23.03 -7.25 -14.23
C LEU A 193 24.06 -6.92 -13.14
N PRO A 194 24.45 -5.64 -12.98
CA PRO A 194 25.31 -5.24 -11.86
C PRO A 194 24.63 -5.59 -10.51
N PRO A 195 25.39 -5.62 -9.39
CA PRO A 195 24.85 -5.99 -8.07
C PRO A 195 23.58 -5.22 -7.68
N GLU A 196 23.51 -3.94 -8.04
CA GLU A 196 22.31 -3.14 -7.84
C GLU A 196 21.08 -3.67 -8.57
N ALA A 197 21.23 -4.04 -9.86
CA ALA A 197 20.14 -4.56 -10.65
C ALA A 197 19.62 -5.87 -10.07
N TRP A 198 20.51 -6.77 -9.65
CA TRP A 198 20.13 -7.99 -8.93
C TRP A 198 19.33 -7.68 -7.67
N PHE A 199 19.82 -6.76 -6.85
CA PHE A 199 19.17 -6.39 -5.59
C PHE A 199 17.78 -5.78 -5.80
N ALA A 200 17.68 -4.80 -6.70
CA ALA A 200 16.42 -4.12 -6.96
C ALA A 200 15.39 -5.01 -7.69
N ASN A 201 15.83 -5.91 -8.57
CA ASN A 201 14.95 -6.93 -9.16
C ASN A 201 14.43 -7.91 -8.10
N PHE A 202 15.29 -8.34 -7.18
CA PHE A 202 14.87 -9.17 -6.06
C PHE A 202 13.83 -8.44 -5.18
N LEU A 203 14.05 -7.15 -4.89
CA LEU A 203 13.06 -6.31 -4.19
C LEU A 203 11.72 -6.25 -4.96
N GLY A 204 11.75 -6.10 -6.28
CA GLY A 204 10.54 -6.15 -7.12
C GLY A 204 9.78 -7.48 -6.98
N MET A 205 10.50 -8.61 -6.98
CA MET A 205 9.91 -9.93 -6.76
C MET A 205 9.38 -10.12 -5.34
N LEU A 206 10.08 -9.59 -4.34
CA LEU A 206 9.64 -9.60 -2.94
C LEU A 206 8.32 -8.83 -2.77
N ILE A 207 8.20 -7.65 -3.39
CA ILE A 207 6.96 -6.85 -3.44
C ILE A 207 5.83 -7.64 -4.09
N LEU A 208 6.09 -8.32 -5.21
CA LEU A 208 5.10 -9.14 -5.90
C LEU A 208 4.60 -10.28 -5.00
N VAL A 209 5.50 -11.04 -4.38
CA VAL A 209 5.15 -12.15 -3.47
C VAL A 209 4.36 -11.63 -2.28
N PHE A 210 4.83 -10.56 -1.62
CA PHE A 210 4.13 -9.95 -0.49
C PHE A 210 2.70 -9.54 -0.88
N GLY A 211 2.54 -8.80 -1.99
CA GLY A 211 1.24 -8.32 -2.44
C GLY A 211 0.28 -9.44 -2.82
N LEU A 212 0.76 -10.47 -3.53
CA LEU A 212 -0.04 -11.66 -3.86
C LEU A 212 -0.51 -12.42 -2.62
N LEU A 213 0.34 -12.56 -1.61
CA LEU A 213 -0.03 -13.21 -0.34
C LEU A 213 -1.07 -12.39 0.43
N VAL A 214 -0.98 -11.06 0.43
CA VAL A 214 -2.02 -10.19 1.02
C VAL A 214 -3.35 -10.36 0.29
N LEU A 215 -3.34 -10.34 -1.05
CA LEU A 215 -4.55 -10.54 -1.86
C LEU A 215 -5.15 -11.94 -1.65
N TRP A 216 -4.33 -12.98 -1.58
CA TRP A 216 -4.77 -14.33 -1.28
C TRP A 216 -5.45 -14.43 0.08
N ALA A 217 -4.87 -13.80 1.10
CA ALA A 217 -5.45 -13.76 2.44
C ALA A 217 -6.78 -13.02 2.49
N LEU A 218 -6.89 -11.92 1.72
CA LEU A 218 -8.13 -11.17 1.57
C LEU A 218 -9.21 -12.01 0.84
N ALA A 219 -8.82 -12.80 -0.16
CA ALA A 219 -9.71 -13.68 -0.92
C ALA A 219 -10.14 -14.92 -0.14
N THR A 220 -9.39 -15.35 0.88
CA THR A 220 -9.64 -16.58 1.63
C THR A 220 -10.92 -16.47 2.48
N PRO A 221 -11.99 -17.24 2.18
CA PRO A 221 -13.27 -17.14 2.89
C PRO A 221 -13.15 -17.56 4.36
N ALA A 222 -12.33 -18.57 4.65
CA ALA A 222 -12.12 -19.10 6.00
C ALA A 222 -11.53 -18.09 7.00
N TRP A 223 -10.97 -16.98 6.51
CA TRP A 223 -10.42 -15.90 7.34
C TRP A 223 -11.29 -14.65 7.37
N LYS A 224 -12.43 -14.65 6.67
CA LYS A 224 -13.37 -13.53 6.74
C LYS A 224 -13.96 -13.47 8.15
N ARG A 225 -13.98 -12.28 8.76
CA ARG A 225 -14.72 -12.05 9.99
C ARG A 225 -16.17 -12.56 9.82
N PRO A 226 -16.64 -13.46 10.72
CA PRO A 226 -18.03 -13.92 10.68
C PRO A 226 -18.99 -12.74 10.76
N GLU A 227 -20.02 -12.75 9.93
CA GLU A 227 -21.14 -11.84 10.12
C GLU A 227 -21.90 -12.33 11.34
N SER A 228 -22.10 -11.46 12.33
CA SER A 228 -22.94 -11.77 13.47
C SER A 228 -24.36 -11.97 12.96
N GLU A 229 -24.82 -13.22 12.83
CA GLU A 229 -26.25 -13.47 12.76
C GLU A 229 -26.87 -12.88 14.04
N SER A 230 -27.82 -11.95 13.86
CA SER A 230 -28.59 -11.24 14.89
C SER A 230 -27.84 -10.13 15.69
N LEU A 231 -28.57 -9.03 15.95
CA LEU A 231 -28.30 -7.88 16.84
C LEU A 231 -27.77 -6.55 16.27
N GLU A 232 -27.19 -6.46 15.07
CA GLU A 232 -26.73 -5.14 14.54
C GLU A 232 -27.84 -4.28 13.90
N ALA A 233 -29.07 -4.78 13.79
CA ALA A 233 -30.21 -3.99 13.29
C ALA A 233 -30.77 -2.98 14.31
N ARG A 234 -30.21 -2.86 15.53
CA ARG A 234 -30.85 -2.11 16.64
C ARG A 234 -30.01 -1.09 17.42
N GLN A 235 -28.76 -0.80 17.07
CA GLN A 235 -28.00 0.22 17.81
C GLN A 235 -27.28 1.24 16.91
N PRO A 236 -27.65 2.54 16.97
CA PRO A 236 -26.79 3.60 16.47
C PRO A 236 -25.51 3.65 17.31
N LEU A 237 -24.35 3.65 16.64
CA LEU A 237 -23.04 3.46 17.28
C LEU A 237 -22.38 4.74 17.79
N LEU A 238 -23.01 5.90 17.62
CA LEU A 238 -22.56 7.16 18.21
C LEU A 238 -23.82 7.96 18.55
N HIS A 239 -24.05 8.18 19.84
CA HIS A 239 -24.86 9.28 20.36
C HIS A 239 -23.93 10.47 20.62
#